data_AF-A0A836ZT49-F1
#
_entry.id   AF-A0A836ZT49-F1
#
_cell.length_a   1.000
_cell.length_b   1.000
_cell.length_c   1.000
_cell.angle_alpha   90.00
_cell.angle_beta   90.00
_cell.angle_gamma   90.00
#
_symmetry.space_group_name_H-M   'P 1'
#
loop_
_entity.id
_entity.type
_entity.pdbx_description
1 polymer ?
#
loop_
_entity_poly.entity_id
_entity_poly.type
_entity_poly.pdbx_seq_one_letter_code
_entity_poly.pdbx_strand_id
1 'polypeptide(L)'
;TALEFSADAPPMYFDLNSDGSGYKAIILPVGGQREPVTLQHLIPFREEPDGPWRCATDLILDGVAVLGFSTQRIPPAVQKLLDYTGVSKDEIDYFVFHQANRMI
;
A
#
# COMPACT_ATOMS: atom_id res chain seq x y z
N THR A 1 2.13 20.21 -9.45
CA THR A 1 0.86 19.62 -9.02
C THR A 1 0.22 18.92 -10.19
N ALA A 2 -0.26 17.68 -10.00
CA ALA A 2 -0.86 16.90 -11.09
C ALA A 2 -2.32 17.30 -11.39
N LEU A 3 -3.03 17.91 -10.42
CA LEU A 3 -4.43 18.32 -10.54
C LEU A 3 -4.64 19.69 -9.87
N GLU A 4 -5.32 20.61 -10.54
CA GLU A 4 -5.76 21.88 -9.96
C GLU A 4 -7.28 21.95 -9.86
N PHE A 5 -7.78 22.81 -8.99
CA PHE A 5 -9.22 23.02 -8.86
C PHE A 5 -9.77 23.77 -10.07
N SER A 6 -10.87 23.27 -10.63
CA SER A 6 -11.66 23.95 -11.64
C SER A 6 -13.14 23.71 -11.37
N ALA A 7 -13.93 24.79 -11.42
CA ALA A 7 -15.38 24.71 -11.25
C ALA A 7 -16.09 24.01 -12.42
N ASP A 8 -15.45 23.98 -13.60
CA ASP A 8 -15.99 23.41 -14.83
C ASP A 8 -15.44 22.00 -15.12
N ALA A 9 -14.70 21.41 -14.18
CA ALA A 9 -14.15 20.07 -14.35
C ALA A 9 -15.25 19.00 -14.39
N PRO A 10 -15.11 17.97 -15.25
CA PRO A 10 -16.01 16.83 -15.22
C PRO A 10 -15.91 16.06 -13.88
N PRO A 11 -16.92 15.25 -13.52
CA PRO A 11 -16.88 14.44 -12.31
C PRO A 11 -15.69 13.47 -12.28
N MET A 12 -15.09 13.32 -11.10
CA MET A 12 -14.13 12.27 -10.80
C MET A 12 -14.77 11.23 -9.90
N TYR A 13 -14.49 9.97 -10.19
CA TYR A 13 -15.05 8.83 -9.46
C TYR A 13 -13.95 8.12 -8.68
N PHE A 14 -14.26 7.71 -7.45
CA PHE A 14 -13.30 7.11 -6.54
C PHE A 14 -13.90 5.88 -5.88
N ASP A 15 -13.11 4.80 -5.80
CA ASP A 15 -13.39 3.66 -4.94
C ASP A 15 -12.32 3.61 -3.84
N LEU A 16 -12.71 3.96 -2.61
CA LEU A 16 -11.81 4.08 -1.46
C LEU A 16 -12.12 2.97 -0.45
N ASN A 17 -11.12 2.15 -0.14
CA ASN A 17 -11.27 0.96 0.70
C ASN A 17 -10.22 0.92 1.81
N SER A 18 -10.53 0.19 2.89
CA SER A 18 -9.59 -0.09 3.98
C SER A 18 -9.77 -1.52 4.48
N ASP A 19 -8.65 -2.23 4.66
CA ASP A 19 -8.59 -3.55 5.31
C ASP A 19 -7.44 -3.56 6.31
N GLY A 20 -7.77 -3.34 7.58
CA GLY A 20 -6.80 -3.32 8.66
C GLY A 20 -6.35 -4.71 9.12
N SER A 21 -6.96 -5.79 8.63
CA SER A 21 -6.63 -7.15 9.10
C SER A 21 -5.19 -7.57 8.73
N GLY A 22 -4.66 -7.03 7.63
CA GLY A 22 -3.29 -7.25 7.14
C GLY A 22 -2.23 -6.30 7.69
N TYR A 23 -2.50 -5.50 8.74
CA TYR A 23 -1.62 -4.41 9.17
C TYR A 23 -0.16 -4.80 9.45
N LYS A 24 0.12 -6.07 9.77
CA LYS A 24 1.49 -6.56 10.03
C LYS A 24 2.33 -6.72 8.76
N ALA A 25 1.70 -6.77 7.58
CA ALA A 25 2.40 -6.95 6.32
C ALA A 25 3.28 -5.76 5.94
N ILE A 26 2.92 -4.55 6.38
CA ILE A 26 3.76 -3.35 6.28
C ILE A 26 3.60 -2.58 7.58
N ILE A 27 4.59 -2.65 8.46
CA ILE A 27 4.49 -2.06 9.80
C ILE A 27 5.83 -1.52 10.31
N LEU A 28 5.76 -0.40 11.02
CA LEU A 28 6.83 0.09 11.88
C LEU A 28 6.39 -0.13 13.34
N PRO A 29 6.88 -1.18 14.03
CA PRO A 29 6.33 -1.55 15.33
C PRO A 29 6.69 -0.55 16.44
N VAL A 30 7.83 0.14 16.31
CA VAL A 30 8.35 1.12 17.28
C VAL A 30 8.51 2.48 16.62
N GLY A 31 8.15 3.55 17.33
CA GLY A 31 8.28 4.94 16.86
C GLY A 31 6.99 5.76 16.97
N GLY A 32 5.85 5.08 16.99
CA GLY A 32 4.55 5.71 17.19
C GLY A 32 4.16 5.83 18.66
N GLN A 33 2.97 6.38 18.93
CA GLN A 33 2.43 6.46 20.30
C GLN A 33 2.14 5.10 20.92
N ARG A 34 1.91 4.06 20.10
CA ARG A 34 1.67 2.70 20.58
C ARG A 34 2.90 2.14 21.30
N GLU A 35 4.09 2.43 20.78
CA GLU A 35 5.37 2.02 21.31
C GLU A 35 6.41 3.13 21.00
N PRO A 36 6.59 4.10 21.90
CA PRO A 36 7.59 5.14 21.74
C PRO A 36 9.01 4.57 21.74
N VAL A 37 9.94 5.25 21.05
CA VAL A 37 11.34 4.82 21.02
C VAL A 37 11.97 4.96 22.40
N THR A 38 12.79 3.98 22.75
CA THR A 38 13.58 3.90 23.98
C THR A 38 14.92 3.25 23.63
N LEU A 39 15.90 3.31 24.54
CA LEU A 39 17.28 2.89 24.24
C LEU A 39 17.39 1.41 23.82
N GLN A 40 16.57 0.52 24.37
CA GLN A 40 16.60 -0.90 23.99
C GLN A 40 16.23 -1.14 22.53
N HIS A 41 15.39 -0.29 21.93
CA HIS A 41 14.95 -0.43 20.54
C HIS A 41 16.06 -0.12 19.52
N LEU A 42 17.13 0.53 19.98
CA LEU A 42 18.28 0.91 19.17
C LEU A 42 19.40 -0.14 19.18
N ILE A 43 19.21 -1.25 19.90
CA ILE A 43 20.16 -2.36 19.92
C ILE A 43 19.94 -3.22 18.66
N PRO A 44 20.93 -3.33 17.77
CA PRO A 44 20.79 -4.15 16.57
C PRO A 44 20.64 -5.64 16.91
N PHE A 45 19.79 -6.33 16.16
CA PHE A 45 19.59 -7.78 16.24
C PHE A 45 19.51 -8.40 14.84
N ARG A 46 19.51 -9.73 14.80
CA ARG A 46 19.18 -10.52 13.60
C ARG A 46 18.13 -11.56 13.96
N GLU A 47 17.14 -11.74 13.09
CA GLU A 47 16.12 -12.79 13.24
C GLU A 47 16.68 -14.17 12.89
N GLU A 48 17.62 -14.21 11.94
CA GLU A 48 18.33 -15.41 11.49
C GLU A 48 19.84 -15.18 11.57
N PRO A 49 20.68 -16.22 11.80
CA PRO A 49 22.13 -16.07 11.95
C PRO A 49 22.80 -15.27 10.81
N ASP A 50 22.39 -15.52 9.57
CA ASP A 50 22.93 -14.90 8.35
C ASP A 50 22.06 -13.77 7.79
N GLY A 51 21.01 -13.38 8.53
CA GLY A 51 20.11 -12.31 8.14
C GLY A 51 20.74 -10.91 8.23
N PRO A 52 20.09 -9.89 7.63
CA PRO A 52 20.51 -8.51 7.80
C PRO A 52 20.36 -8.08 9.26
N TRP A 53 21.26 -7.21 9.73
CA TRP A 53 21.05 -6.50 10.99
C TRP A 53 19.83 -5.61 10.88
N ARG A 54 19.02 -5.60 11.94
CA ARG A 54 17.85 -4.74 12.08
C ARG A 54 17.81 -4.09 13.46
N CYS A 55 17.11 -2.98 13.54
CA CYS A 55 16.66 -2.35 14.78
C CYS A 55 15.15 -2.47 14.89
N ALA A 56 14.60 -2.32 16.11
CA ALA A 56 13.15 -2.41 16.31
C ALA A 56 12.40 -1.23 15.64
N THR A 57 13.12 -0.19 15.26
CA THR A 57 12.65 0.99 14.53
C THR A 57 12.73 0.85 13.01
N ASP A 58 13.04 -0.35 12.49
CA ASP A 58 13.10 -0.58 11.04
C ASP A 58 11.73 -1.02 10.50
N LEU A 59 11.44 -0.61 9.26
CA LEU A 59 10.23 -1.03 8.57
C LEU A 59 10.23 -2.54 8.33
N ILE A 60 9.15 -3.19 8.72
CA ILE A 60 8.84 -4.56 8.36
C ILE A 60 7.94 -4.53 7.12
N LEU A 61 8.34 -5.29 6.09
CA LEU A 61 7.58 -5.47 4.86
C LEU A 61 7.59 -6.96 4.51
N ASP A 62 6.43 -7.61 4.63
CA ASP A 62 6.18 -8.97 4.16
C ASP A 62 5.76 -8.93 2.69
N GLY A 63 6.73 -9.18 1.80
CA GLY A 63 6.51 -9.10 0.36
C GLY A 63 5.50 -10.11 -0.17
N VAL A 64 5.39 -11.29 0.46
CA VAL A 64 4.47 -12.35 0.03
C VAL A 64 3.03 -11.95 0.38
N ALA A 65 2.82 -11.45 1.60
CA ALA A 65 1.52 -10.95 2.02
C ALA A 65 1.06 -9.76 1.16
N VAL A 66 1.96 -8.80 0.88
CA VAL A 66 1.64 -7.62 0.04
C VAL A 66 1.33 -8.01 -1.40
N LEU A 67 2.11 -8.92 -2.00
CA LEU A 67 1.86 -9.46 -3.33
C LEU A 67 0.47 -10.14 -3.42
N GLY A 68 0.16 -10.99 -2.44
CA GLY A 68 -1.13 -11.68 -2.35
C GLY A 68 -2.29 -10.69 -2.23
N PHE A 69 -2.16 -9.69 -1.36
CA PHE A 69 -3.16 -8.62 -1.22
C PHE A 69 -3.39 -7.87 -2.53
N SER A 70 -2.32 -7.38 -3.16
CA SER A 70 -2.44 -6.55 -4.37
C SER A 70 -3.12 -7.30 -5.52
N THR A 71 -2.71 -8.55 -5.76
CA THR A 71 -3.28 -9.38 -6.83
C THR A 71 -4.73 -9.79 -6.57
N GLN A 72 -5.15 -9.94 -5.31
CA GLN A 72 -6.51 -10.33 -4.95
C GLN A 72 -7.47 -9.16 -4.79
N ARG A 73 -6.98 -7.96 -4.45
CA ARG A 73 -7.84 -6.80 -4.10
C ARG A 73 -7.91 -5.75 -5.20
N ILE A 74 -6.81 -5.48 -5.92
CA ILE A 74 -6.76 -4.37 -6.88
C ILE A 74 -7.61 -4.65 -8.13
N PRO A 75 -7.51 -5.80 -8.82
CA PRO A 75 -8.32 -6.04 -10.02
C PRO A 75 -9.84 -5.98 -9.77
N PRO A 76 -10.39 -6.57 -8.68
CA PRO A 76 -11.80 -6.40 -8.35
C PRO A 76 -12.20 -4.96 -8.00
N ALA A 77 -11.33 -4.17 -7.35
CA ALA A 77 -11.61 -2.76 -7.06
C ALA A 77 -11.71 -1.93 -8.35
N VAL A 78 -10.80 -2.13 -9.30
CA VAL A 78 -10.87 -1.50 -10.62
C VAL A 78 -12.16 -1.89 -11.34
N GLN A 79 -12.54 -3.17 -11.30
CA GLN A 79 -13.78 -3.62 -11.92
C GLN A 79 -15.01 -2.96 -11.29
N LYS A 80 -15.08 -2.86 -9.96
CA LYS A 80 -16.18 -2.19 -9.26
C LYS A 80 -16.34 -0.72 -9.66
N LEU A 81 -15.22 0.00 -9.84
CA LEU A 81 -15.27 1.39 -10.28
C LEU A 81 -15.78 1.52 -11.72
N LEU A 82 -15.38 0.63 -12.62
CA LEU A 82 -15.89 0.58 -13.98
C LEU A 82 -17.39 0.24 -14.01
N ASP A 83 -17.81 -0.76 -13.22
CA ASP A 83 -19.22 -1.13 -13.10
C ASP A 83 -20.07 0.02 -12.54
N TYR A 84 -19.54 0.76 -11.57
CA TYR A 84 -20.21 1.92 -10.98
C TYR A 84 -20.38 3.08 -11.97
N THR A 85 -19.37 3.33 -12.80
CA THR A 85 -19.37 4.43 -13.78
C THR A 85 -20.05 4.07 -15.09
N GLY A 86 -20.21 2.77 -15.38
CA GLY A 86 -20.71 2.27 -16.66
C GLY A 86 -19.71 2.43 -17.82
N VAL A 87 -18.46 2.81 -17.53
CA VAL A 87 -17.39 3.00 -18.53
C VAL A 87 -16.81 1.66 -18.95
N SER A 88 -16.61 1.45 -20.24
CA SER A 88 -15.96 0.23 -20.74
C SER A 88 -14.44 0.29 -20.50
N LYS A 89 -13.81 -0.86 -20.24
CA LYS A 89 -12.33 -0.94 -20.17
C LYS A 89 -11.66 -0.46 -21.45
N ASP A 90 -12.31 -0.63 -22.60
CA ASP A 90 -11.78 -0.24 -23.91
C ASP A 90 -11.77 1.28 -24.12
N GLU A 91 -12.50 2.04 -23.28
CA GLU A 91 -12.52 3.50 -23.30
C GLU A 91 -11.42 4.13 -22.43
N ILE A 92 -10.66 3.30 -21.69
CA ILE A 92 -9.59 3.75 -20.82
C ILE A 92 -8.27 3.81 -21.59
N ASP A 93 -7.74 5.02 -21.77
CA ASP A 93 -6.45 5.24 -22.45
C ASP A 93 -5.28 4.59 -21.68
N TYR A 94 -5.29 4.72 -20.34
CA TYR A 94 -4.21 4.25 -19.48
C TYR A 94 -4.71 3.78 -18.12
N PHE A 95 -4.16 2.65 -17.66
CA PHE A 95 -4.23 2.23 -16.26
C PHE A 95 -2.91 2.57 -15.58
N VAL A 96 -2.91 3.56 -14.69
CA VAL A 96 -1.72 4.01 -13.96
C VAL A 96 -1.78 3.50 -12.52
N PHE A 97 -1.04 2.43 -12.23
CA PHE A 97 -0.98 1.81 -10.90
C PHE A 97 0.16 2.37 -10.06
N HIS A 98 0.06 2.20 -8.73
CA HIS A 98 1.21 2.39 -7.85
C HIS A 98 2.37 1.50 -8.29
N GLN A 99 3.55 2.09 -8.48
CA GLN A 99 4.75 1.41 -8.97
C GLN A 99 5.51 0.73 -7.82
N ALA A 100 4.97 -0.38 -7.32
CA ALA A 100 5.58 -1.13 -6.21
C ALA A 100 6.90 -1.81 -6.63
N ASN A 101 6.88 -2.56 -7.73
CA ASN A 101 8.05 -3.09 -8.44
C ASN A 101 7.61 -3.61 -9.83
N ARG A 102 8.53 -4.15 -10.64
CA ARG A 102 8.22 -4.56 -12.02
C ARG A 102 7.43 -5.87 -12.15
N MET A 103 7.35 -6.69 -11.08
CA MET A 103 6.62 -7.96 -11.12
C MET A 103 5.12 -7.80 -10.90
N ILE A 104 4.68 -6.69 -10.29
CA ILE A 104 3.30 -6.42 -9.89
C ILE A 104 2.81 -5.07 -10.37
#